data_AF-A0A7J3I2H3-F1
#
_entry.id   AF-A0A7J3I2H3-F1
#
_cell.length_a   1.000
_cell.length_b   1.000
_cell.length_c   1.000
_cell.angle_alpha   90.00
_cell.angle_beta   90.00
_cell.angle_gamma   90.00
#
_symmetry.space_group_name_H-M   'P 1'
#
loop_
_entity.id
_entity.type
_entity.pdbx_description
1 polymer ?
#
loop_
_entity_poly.entity_id
_entity_poly.type
_entity_poly.pdbx_seq_one_letter_code
_entity_poly.pdbx_strand_id
1 'polypeptide(L)'
;MMAESGEKFLERLTEYLNKRYEKKLTEEGKKFFFSKAGDEHFIVTSKDAKWSVSTGSGVFPHVEGVDNKIIVWSKFKGNPVDYILFACENDGMHIGYEKAVEIWKMLLDRRNWSKLGRKYKGVIKGLLYAEKAAETATEKTGVKTVFQIFEYPRFLLYYKAMFNTKGMNDDEKLRMVEKALDAVEIACKEW
;
A
#
# COMPACT_ATOMS: atom_id res chain seq x y z
N MET A 1 9.68 8.56 28.51
CA MET A 1 10.93 7.92 28.03
C MET A 1 10.55 6.78 27.12
N MET A 2 10.72 6.92 25.80
CA MET A 2 10.69 5.75 24.91
C MET A 2 12.04 5.04 25.01
N ALA A 3 12.02 3.72 25.14
CA ALA A 3 13.22 2.91 25.27
C ALA A 3 14.11 3.06 24.02
N GLU A 4 15.40 3.31 24.22
CA GLU A 4 16.47 3.45 23.21
C GLU A 4 16.47 2.36 22.12
N SER A 5 15.84 1.20 22.38
CA SER A 5 15.67 0.12 21.41
C SER A 5 14.83 0.50 20.18
N GLY A 6 13.87 1.42 20.31
CA GLY A 6 12.97 1.76 19.20
C GLY A 6 13.64 2.55 18.09
N GLU A 7 14.55 3.47 18.45
CA GLU A 7 15.20 4.37 17.49
C GLU A 7 16.25 3.63 16.64
N LYS A 8 17.00 2.69 17.24
CA LYS A 8 17.98 1.86 16.51
C LYS A 8 17.35 1.00 15.42
N PHE A 9 16.18 0.42 15.67
CA PHE A 9 15.46 -0.35 14.64
C PHE A 9 15.09 0.53 13.44
N LEU A 10 14.64 1.76 13.70
CA LEU A 10 14.16 2.69 12.66
C LEU A 10 15.31 3.22 11.80
N GLU A 11 16.47 3.49 12.40
CA GLU A 11 17.69 3.83 11.67
C GLU A 11 18.08 2.69 10.73
N ARG A 12 18.18 1.46 11.24
CA ARG A 12 18.51 0.27 10.45
C ARG A 12 17.51 0.02 9.32
N LEU A 13 16.21 0.17 9.59
CA LEU A 13 15.16 0.05 8.59
C LEU A 13 15.31 1.13 7.50
N THR A 14 15.60 2.37 7.89
CA THR A 14 15.79 3.48 6.96
C THR A 14 17.01 3.27 6.06
N GLU A 15 18.14 2.84 6.63
CA GLU A 15 19.34 2.46 5.88
C GLU A 15 19.07 1.32 4.91
N TYR A 16 18.39 0.26 5.38
CA TYR A 16 18.01 -0.87 4.56
C TYR A 16 17.16 -0.44 3.34
N LEU A 17 16.13 0.38 3.56
CA LEU A 17 15.26 0.86 2.48
C LEU A 17 16.01 1.76 1.50
N ASN A 18 16.86 2.68 1.99
CA ASN A 18 17.70 3.50 1.12
C ASN A 18 18.61 2.66 0.24
N LYS A 19 19.23 1.62 0.80
CA LYS A 19 20.07 0.69 0.05
C LYS A 19 19.27 -0.15 -0.96
N ARG A 20 18.14 -0.72 -0.54
CA ARG A 20 17.29 -1.57 -1.40
C ARG A 20 16.81 -0.82 -2.64
N TYR A 21 16.47 0.46 -2.50
CA TYR A 21 15.92 1.27 -3.59
C TYR A 21 16.90 2.30 -4.17
N GLU A 22 18.20 2.21 -3.84
CA GLU A 22 19.21 3.22 -4.13
C GLU A 22 19.15 3.73 -5.57
N LYS A 23 19.18 2.82 -6.56
CA LYS A 23 19.11 3.19 -7.97
C LYS A 23 17.91 4.09 -8.31
N LYS A 24 16.71 3.67 -7.91
CA LYS A 24 15.46 4.39 -8.19
C LYS A 24 15.36 5.69 -7.39
N LEU A 25 15.89 5.69 -6.17
CA LEU A 25 15.97 6.88 -5.33
C LEU A 25 16.90 7.95 -5.95
N THR A 26 18.06 7.54 -6.47
CA THR A 26 18.98 8.44 -7.18
C THR A 26 18.33 9.03 -8.44
N GLU A 27 17.68 8.21 -9.25
CA GLU A 27 16.97 8.66 -10.46
C GLU A 27 15.87 9.70 -10.16
N GLU A 28 15.16 9.53 -9.04
CA GLU A 28 14.06 10.42 -8.64
C GLU A 28 14.49 11.55 -7.67
N GLY A 29 15.77 11.64 -7.29
CA GLY A 29 16.27 12.63 -6.32
C GLY A 29 15.65 12.50 -4.92
N LYS A 30 15.41 11.28 -4.46
CA LYS A 30 14.67 10.96 -3.22
C LYS A 30 15.50 10.18 -2.23
N LYS A 31 15.03 10.13 -0.98
CA LYS A 31 15.53 9.24 0.08
C LYS A 31 14.40 8.83 1.00
N PHE A 32 14.54 7.68 1.64
CA PHE A 32 13.71 7.31 2.78
C PHE A 32 14.15 8.08 4.02
N PHE A 33 13.16 8.48 4.80
CA PHE A 33 13.35 9.10 6.11
C PHE A 33 12.29 8.54 7.07
N PHE A 34 12.63 8.60 8.36
CA PHE A 34 11.75 8.24 9.46
C PHE A 34 10.94 9.47 9.92
N SER A 35 9.68 9.25 10.30
CA SER A 35 8.82 10.24 10.95
C SER A 35 8.06 9.64 12.13
N LYS A 36 7.78 10.47 13.15
CA LYS A 36 6.95 10.10 14.31
C LYS A 36 5.48 10.43 14.02
N ALA A 37 4.57 9.74 14.69
CA ALA A 37 3.15 10.05 14.60
C ALA A 37 2.85 11.48 15.07
N GLY A 38 2.06 12.21 14.27
CA GLY A 38 1.71 13.60 14.55
C GLY A 38 2.64 14.64 13.92
N ASP A 39 3.75 14.23 13.30
CA ASP A 39 4.51 15.13 12.44
C ASP A 39 3.62 15.50 11.23
N GLU A 40 3.35 16.79 11.02
CA GLU A 40 2.41 17.33 9.99
C GLU A 40 2.80 17.00 8.54
N HIS A 41 3.92 16.29 8.37
CA HIS A 41 4.43 15.88 7.09
C HIS A 41 3.96 14.45 6.79
N PHE A 42 2.97 14.36 5.90
CA PHE A 42 2.64 13.25 4.99
C PHE A 42 1.31 12.51 5.18
N ILE A 43 0.81 12.11 4.00
CA ILE A 43 -0.58 11.93 3.60
C ILE A 43 -1.02 10.45 3.70
N VAL A 44 -0.19 9.51 4.14
CA VAL A 44 -0.52 8.06 4.06
C VAL A 44 -0.05 7.27 5.29
N THR A 45 -0.14 7.86 6.48
CA THR A 45 -0.03 7.09 7.73
C THR A 45 -1.42 6.66 8.16
N SER A 46 -1.57 5.42 8.64
CA SER A 46 -2.81 5.06 9.33
C SER A 46 -2.98 5.99 10.54
N LYS A 47 -4.23 6.29 10.91
CA LYS A 47 -4.52 7.15 12.08
C LYS A 47 -3.87 6.64 13.38
N ASP A 48 -3.57 5.34 13.43
CA ASP A 48 -3.04 4.64 14.59
C ASP A 48 -1.52 4.41 14.50
N ALA A 49 -0.88 4.80 13.40
CA ALA A 49 0.57 4.69 13.23
C ALA A 49 1.28 5.45 14.35
N LYS A 50 2.31 4.83 14.93
CA LYS A 50 3.21 5.44 15.93
C LYS A 50 4.47 6.01 15.30
N TRP A 51 4.86 5.44 14.17
CA TRP A 51 6.00 5.84 13.36
C TRP A 51 5.83 5.39 11.92
N SER A 52 6.56 6.01 11.01
CA SER A 52 6.67 5.53 9.63
C SER A 52 8.06 5.77 9.03
N VAL A 53 8.41 4.99 8.01
CA VAL A 53 9.58 5.20 7.15
C VAL A 53 9.10 5.29 5.69
N SER A 54 9.38 6.41 5.04
CA SER A 54 8.81 6.73 3.72
C SER A 54 9.69 7.68 2.90
N THR A 55 9.36 7.85 1.62
CA THR A 55 9.96 8.87 0.75
C THR A 55 9.07 10.12 0.58
N GLY A 56 7.92 10.18 1.27
CA GLY A 56 6.90 11.21 1.02
C GLY A 56 6.22 11.14 -0.37
N SER A 57 6.57 10.16 -1.20
CA SER A 57 6.05 9.99 -2.55
C SER A 57 5.35 8.64 -2.73
N GLY A 58 4.25 8.64 -3.48
CA GLY A 58 3.39 7.47 -3.65
C GLY A 58 3.93 6.41 -4.61
N VAL A 59 5.23 6.35 -4.90
CA VAL A 59 5.82 5.41 -5.88
C VAL A 59 6.73 4.37 -5.21
N PHE A 60 7.03 4.56 -3.93
CA PHE A 60 7.82 3.65 -3.10
C PHE A 60 6.94 3.03 -2.02
N PRO A 61 7.30 1.85 -1.50
CA PRO A 61 6.62 1.30 -0.35
C PRO A 61 6.76 2.21 0.88
N HIS A 62 5.76 2.12 1.74
CA HIS A 62 5.68 2.78 3.02
C HIS A 62 5.68 1.70 4.11
N VAL A 63 6.45 1.93 5.18
CA VAL A 63 6.50 1.02 6.33
C VAL A 63 6.09 1.80 7.57
N GLU A 64 5.14 1.29 8.34
CA GLU A 64 4.69 1.93 9.58
C GLU A 64 4.51 0.93 10.71
N GLY A 65 4.68 1.42 11.93
CA GLY A 65 4.41 0.65 13.15
C GLY A 65 3.08 1.05 13.76
N VAL A 66 2.23 0.05 14.02
CA VAL A 66 0.95 0.19 14.71
C VAL A 66 0.91 -0.80 15.86
N ASP A 67 1.19 -0.33 17.07
CA ASP A 67 1.35 -1.15 18.27
C ASP A 67 2.24 -2.40 18.00
N ASN A 68 1.79 -3.59 18.40
CA ASN A 68 2.47 -4.87 18.16
C ASN A 68 2.38 -5.34 16.70
N LYS A 69 2.35 -4.43 15.72
CA LYS A 69 2.27 -4.76 14.30
C LYS A 69 3.16 -3.82 13.49
N ILE A 70 3.70 -4.35 12.40
CA ILE A 70 4.27 -3.54 11.32
C ILE A 70 3.41 -3.76 10.09
N ILE A 71 3.15 -2.67 9.39
CA ILE A 71 2.42 -2.64 8.13
C ILE A 71 3.37 -2.15 7.05
N VAL A 72 3.42 -2.90 5.96
CA VAL A 72 4.10 -2.50 4.73
C VAL A 72 3.03 -2.33 3.66
N TRP A 73 3.04 -1.21 2.96
CA TRP A 73 2.12 -0.97 1.85
C TRP A 73 2.83 -0.32 0.68
N SER A 74 2.42 -0.69 -0.52
CA SER A 74 2.93 -0.10 -1.76
C SER A 74 1.76 0.39 -2.59
N LYS A 75 1.85 1.63 -3.08
CA LYS A 75 0.80 2.22 -3.89
C LYS A 75 0.72 1.48 -5.21
N PHE A 76 -0.49 1.15 -5.59
CA PHE A 76 -0.83 0.77 -6.95
C PHE A 76 -0.61 1.96 -7.90
N LYS A 77 -0.04 1.71 -9.08
CA LYS A 77 0.17 2.76 -10.08
C LYS A 77 -1.18 3.24 -10.63
N GLY A 78 -1.51 4.50 -10.39
CA GLY A 78 -2.68 5.17 -10.98
C GLY A 78 -3.57 5.86 -9.95
N ASN A 79 -4.44 6.74 -10.46
CA ASN A 79 -5.60 7.23 -9.72
C ASN A 79 -6.75 6.24 -9.98
N PRO A 80 -7.42 5.73 -8.93
CA PRO A 80 -8.54 4.83 -9.12
C PRO A 80 -9.71 5.42 -9.92
N VAL A 81 -9.89 6.75 -9.88
CA VAL A 81 -10.91 7.42 -10.70
C VAL A 81 -10.55 7.32 -12.18
N ASP A 82 -9.28 7.53 -12.54
CA ASP A 82 -8.78 7.36 -13.90
C ASP A 82 -8.91 5.89 -14.36
N TYR A 83 -8.64 4.94 -13.47
CA TYR A 83 -8.86 3.52 -13.73
C TYR A 83 -10.34 3.21 -14.03
N ILE A 84 -11.28 3.77 -13.26
CA ILE A 84 -12.71 3.58 -13.49
C ILE A 84 -13.13 4.19 -14.82
N LEU A 85 -12.66 5.40 -15.14
CA LEU A 85 -12.93 6.06 -16.41
C LEU A 85 -12.46 5.20 -17.58
N PHE A 86 -11.19 4.76 -17.54
CA PHE A 86 -10.59 3.91 -18.56
C PHE A 86 -11.32 2.56 -18.72
N ALA A 87 -11.64 1.89 -17.61
CA ALA A 87 -12.33 0.62 -17.65
C ALA A 87 -13.77 0.75 -18.19
N CYS A 88 -14.47 1.84 -17.86
CA CYS A 88 -15.80 2.10 -18.42
C CYS A 88 -15.72 2.42 -19.92
N GLU A 89 -14.74 3.20 -20.35
CA GLU A 89 -14.53 3.52 -21.77
C GLU A 89 -14.25 2.25 -22.59
N ASN A 90 -13.42 1.34 -22.09
CA ASN A 90 -13.18 0.03 -22.73
C ASN A 90 -14.42 -0.86 -22.80
N ASP A 91 -15.37 -0.69 -21.87
CA ASP A 91 -16.66 -1.36 -21.89
C ASP A 91 -17.70 -0.64 -22.79
N GLY A 92 -17.30 0.41 -23.52
CA GLY A 92 -18.17 1.23 -24.37
C GLY A 92 -19.07 2.19 -23.59
N MET A 93 -18.73 2.50 -22.33
CA MET A 93 -19.49 3.38 -21.45
C MET A 93 -18.74 4.68 -21.17
N HIS A 94 -19.24 5.78 -21.70
CA HIS A 94 -18.73 7.11 -21.36
C HIS A 94 -19.39 7.63 -20.08
N ILE A 95 -18.59 7.86 -19.04
CA ILE A 95 -19.02 8.45 -17.78
C ILE A 95 -18.13 9.64 -17.41
N GLY A 96 -18.68 10.63 -16.72
CA GLY A 96 -17.91 11.77 -16.21
C GLY A 96 -17.14 11.46 -14.92
N TYR A 97 -16.25 12.37 -14.54
CA TYR A 97 -15.40 12.25 -13.36
C TYR A 97 -16.21 12.08 -12.06
N GLU A 98 -17.28 12.86 -11.88
CA GLU A 98 -18.15 12.81 -10.71
C GLU A 98 -18.79 11.43 -10.56
N LYS A 99 -19.19 10.82 -11.69
CA LYS A 99 -19.76 9.48 -11.67
C LYS A 99 -18.71 8.43 -11.34
N ALA A 100 -17.49 8.57 -11.85
CA ALA A 100 -16.38 7.70 -11.50
C ALA A 100 -16.03 7.78 -10.00
N VAL A 101 -16.09 8.97 -9.39
CA VAL A 101 -15.93 9.16 -7.94
C VAL A 101 -17.07 8.49 -7.15
N GLU A 102 -18.32 8.61 -7.60
CA GLU A 102 -19.45 7.93 -6.97
C GLU A 102 -19.28 6.40 -7.00
N ILE A 103 -18.91 5.85 -8.16
CA ILE A 103 -18.64 4.42 -8.32
C ILE A 103 -17.51 3.99 -7.38
N TRP A 104 -16.42 4.76 -7.32
CA TRP A 104 -15.32 4.49 -6.40
C TRP A 104 -15.77 4.42 -4.94
N LYS A 105 -16.56 5.39 -4.47
CA LYS A 105 -17.10 5.39 -3.11
C LYS A 105 -17.94 4.14 -2.84
N MET A 106 -18.74 3.71 -3.82
CA MET A 106 -19.50 2.46 -3.70
C MET A 106 -18.59 1.23 -3.62
N LEU A 107 -17.46 1.22 -4.34
CA LEU A 107 -16.50 0.12 -4.38
C LEU A 107 -15.71 -0.05 -3.09
N LEU A 108 -15.65 0.97 -2.22
CA LEU A 108 -15.09 0.84 -0.87
C LEU A 108 -15.79 -0.25 -0.05
N ASP A 109 -17.08 -0.48 -0.31
CA ASP A 109 -17.83 -1.60 0.26
C ASP A 109 -17.90 -2.76 -0.75
N ARG A 110 -17.18 -3.84 -0.44
CA ARG A 110 -17.15 -5.07 -1.24
C ARG A 110 -18.55 -5.63 -1.54
N ARG A 111 -19.53 -5.42 -0.65
CA ARG A 111 -20.91 -5.90 -0.85
C ARG A 111 -21.58 -5.28 -2.08
N ASN A 112 -21.13 -4.10 -2.49
CA ASN A 112 -21.63 -3.42 -3.69
C ASN A 112 -21.06 -4.00 -4.99
N TRP A 113 -20.00 -4.79 -4.95
CA TRP A 113 -19.31 -5.24 -6.16
C TRP A 113 -20.20 -6.13 -7.03
N SER A 114 -21.03 -6.98 -6.44
CA SER A 114 -21.97 -7.83 -7.18
C SER A 114 -23.02 -7.00 -7.93
N LYS A 115 -23.55 -5.96 -7.28
CA LYS A 115 -24.51 -5.01 -7.88
C LYS A 115 -23.87 -4.21 -9.00
N LEU A 116 -22.65 -3.70 -8.78
CA LEU A 116 -21.91 -2.93 -9.77
C LEU A 116 -21.42 -3.78 -10.93
N GLY A 117 -21.06 -5.05 -10.70
CA GLY A 117 -20.50 -5.95 -11.70
C GLY A 117 -21.42 -6.27 -12.87
N ARG A 118 -22.72 -5.97 -12.79
CA ARG A 118 -23.61 -6.06 -13.97
C ARG A 118 -23.37 -4.92 -14.96
N LYS A 119 -23.08 -3.72 -14.45
CA LYS A 119 -22.97 -2.47 -15.22
C LYS A 119 -21.52 -2.04 -15.45
N TYR A 120 -20.62 -2.33 -14.52
CA TYR A 120 -19.22 -1.88 -14.53
C TYR A 120 -18.29 -3.10 -14.51
N LYS A 121 -18.41 -3.96 -15.54
CA LYS A 121 -17.75 -5.28 -15.58
C LYS A 121 -16.24 -5.15 -15.60
N GLY A 122 -15.68 -4.30 -16.47
CA GLY A 122 -14.25 -4.06 -16.58
C GLY A 122 -13.64 -3.56 -15.27
N VAL A 123 -14.35 -2.66 -14.57
CA VAL A 123 -13.95 -2.15 -13.25
C VAL A 123 -13.86 -3.28 -12.23
N ILE A 124 -14.93 -4.08 -12.09
CA ILE A 124 -14.93 -5.19 -11.12
C ILE A 124 -13.91 -6.27 -11.51
N LYS A 125 -13.78 -6.58 -12.79
CA LYS A 125 -12.82 -7.58 -13.30
C LYS A 125 -11.39 -7.20 -12.95
N GLY A 126 -11.01 -5.94 -13.14
CA GLY A 126 -9.69 -5.51 -12.71
C GLY A 126 -9.57 -5.63 -11.20
N LEU A 127 -10.48 -5.08 -10.39
CA LEU A 127 -10.33 -5.19 -8.92
C LEU A 127 -10.15 -6.64 -8.44
N LEU A 128 -10.87 -7.61 -9.03
CA LEU A 128 -10.69 -9.04 -8.75
C LEU A 128 -9.31 -9.55 -9.18
N TYR A 129 -8.74 -9.03 -10.27
CA TYR A 129 -7.37 -9.33 -10.69
C TYR A 129 -6.33 -8.84 -9.66
N ALA A 130 -6.55 -7.72 -8.97
CA ALA A 130 -5.65 -7.25 -7.90
C ALA A 130 -5.74 -8.16 -6.69
N GLU A 131 -6.95 -8.56 -6.35
CA GLU A 131 -7.12 -9.52 -5.26
C GLU A 131 -6.38 -10.81 -5.60
N LYS A 132 -6.44 -11.26 -6.85
CA LYS A 132 -5.68 -12.42 -7.28
C LYS A 132 -4.16 -12.20 -7.24
N ALA A 133 -3.67 -11.03 -7.64
CA ALA A 133 -2.26 -10.68 -7.53
C ALA A 133 -1.77 -10.69 -6.07
N ALA A 134 -2.59 -10.21 -5.13
CA ALA A 134 -2.30 -10.26 -3.70
C ALA A 134 -2.29 -11.70 -3.14
N GLU A 135 -3.21 -12.56 -3.60
CA GLU A 135 -3.21 -13.99 -3.29
C GLU A 135 -1.94 -14.66 -3.80
N THR A 136 -1.57 -14.45 -5.06
CA THR A 136 -0.34 -15.01 -5.66
C THR A 136 0.90 -14.56 -4.89
N ALA A 137 0.98 -13.28 -4.48
CA ALA A 137 2.08 -12.80 -3.66
C ALA A 137 2.12 -13.48 -2.28
N THR A 138 0.95 -13.72 -1.68
CA THR A 138 0.85 -14.46 -0.42
C THR A 138 1.34 -15.90 -0.57
N GLU A 139 0.91 -16.60 -1.61
CA GLU A 139 1.33 -17.97 -1.90
C GLU A 139 2.86 -18.07 -2.12
N LYS A 140 3.44 -17.10 -2.84
CA LYS A 140 4.88 -17.10 -3.15
C LYS A 140 5.77 -16.76 -1.94
N THR A 141 5.31 -15.91 -1.04
CA THR A 141 6.15 -15.36 0.05
C THR A 141 5.82 -15.90 1.44
N GLY A 142 4.64 -16.52 1.59
CA GLY A 142 4.07 -16.88 2.89
C GLY A 142 3.61 -15.68 3.72
N VAL A 143 3.68 -14.45 3.20
CA VAL A 143 3.24 -13.24 3.89
C VAL A 143 1.86 -12.85 3.39
N LYS A 144 0.87 -12.83 4.29
CA LYS A 144 -0.49 -12.41 3.98
C LYS A 144 -0.50 -11.00 3.40
N THR A 145 -0.83 -10.94 2.11
CA THR A 145 -0.91 -9.71 1.32
C THR A 145 -2.34 -9.51 0.90
N VAL A 146 -2.83 -8.28 1.01
CA VAL A 146 -4.20 -7.92 0.66
C VAL A 146 -4.18 -6.70 -0.25
N PHE A 147 -5.08 -6.69 -1.21
CA PHE A 147 -5.44 -5.49 -1.95
C PHE A 147 -6.44 -4.67 -1.13
N GLN A 148 -6.22 -3.37 -1.04
CA GLN A 148 -7.07 -2.48 -0.26
C GLN A 148 -7.36 -1.17 -0.99
N ILE A 149 -8.63 -0.76 -0.93
CA ILE A 149 -9.19 0.46 -1.48
C ILE A 149 -9.28 1.50 -0.34
N PHE A 150 -8.69 2.68 -0.53
CA PHE A 150 -8.66 3.75 0.48
C PHE A 150 -9.35 5.03 0.01
N GLU A 151 -10.06 5.69 0.93
CA GLU A 151 -10.76 6.94 0.69
C GLU A 151 -9.92 8.20 1.04
N TYR A 152 -8.91 8.09 1.91
CA TYR A 152 -8.28 9.25 2.55
C TYR A 152 -6.76 9.30 2.38
N PRO A 153 -6.15 10.50 2.21
CA PRO A 153 -6.70 11.81 1.84
C PRO A 153 -6.90 11.96 0.32
N ARG A 154 -6.56 10.93 -0.44
CA ARG A 154 -6.77 10.82 -1.88
C ARG A 154 -7.27 9.40 -2.14
N PHE A 155 -8.13 9.23 -3.14
CA PHE A 155 -8.57 7.91 -3.56
C PHE A 155 -7.36 7.11 -4.02
N LEU A 156 -7.09 6.00 -3.34
CA LEU A 156 -5.85 5.25 -3.56
C LEU A 156 -6.10 3.74 -3.49
N LEU A 157 -5.32 3.03 -4.29
CA LEU A 157 -5.25 1.58 -4.34
C LEU A 157 -3.89 1.15 -3.79
N TYR A 158 -3.88 0.15 -2.93
CA TYR A 158 -2.65 -0.35 -2.30
C TYR A 158 -2.64 -1.86 -2.21
N TYR A 159 -1.44 -2.42 -2.28
CA TYR A 159 -1.16 -3.72 -1.68
C TYR A 159 -0.58 -3.51 -0.29
N LYS A 160 -1.04 -4.32 0.65
CA LYS A 160 -0.69 -4.25 2.06
C LYS A 160 -0.29 -5.62 2.56
N ALA A 161 0.85 -5.68 3.24
CA ALA A 161 1.27 -6.80 4.07
C ALA A 161 1.34 -6.34 5.52
N MET A 162 0.93 -7.19 6.46
CA MET A 162 0.93 -6.88 7.88
C MET A 162 1.30 -8.10 8.70
N PHE A 163 2.14 -7.90 9.71
CA PHE A 163 2.56 -8.97 10.61
C PHE A 163 2.65 -8.47 12.06
N ASN A 164 2.47 -9.40 13.00
CA ASN A 164 2.55 -9.14 14.43
C ASN A 164 4.02 -9.15 14.88
N THR A 165 4.43 -8.17 15.67
CA THR A 165 5.80 -8.00 16.16
C THR A 165 5.98 -8.37 17.63
N LYS A 166 4.92 -8.81 18.31
CA LYS A 166 4.98 -9.20 19.73
C LYS A 166 6.01 -10.32 19.93
N GLY A 167 6.99 -10.05 20.78
CA GLY A 167 8.06 -11.00 21.09
C GLY A 167 9.18 -11.08 20.04
N MET A 168 9.10 -10.31 18.94
CA MET A 168 10.18 -10.25 17.95
C MET A 168 11.28 -9.29 18.39
N ASN A 169 12.52 -9.69 18.20
CA ASN A 169 13.65 -8.77 18.22
C ASN A 169 13.75 -7.97 16.91
N ASP A 170 14.68 -7.01 16.85
CA ASP A 170 14.77 -6.10 15.71
C ASP A 170 15.26 -6.77 14.42
N ASP A 171 16.06 -7.83 14.51
CA ASP A 171 16.51 -8.61 13.35
C ASP A 171 15.36 -9.44 12.76
N GLU A 172 14.50 -9.99 13.61
CA GLU A 172 13.28 -10.69 13.22
C GLU A 172 12.29 -9.72 12.57
N LYS A 173 12.07 -8.55 13.17
CA LYS A 173 11.23 -7.50 12.57
C LYS A 173 11.76 -7.09 11.20
N LEU A 174 13.06 -6.83 11.08
CA LEU A 174 13.66 -6.41 9.81
C LEU A 174 13.46 -7.49 8.74
N ARG A 175 13.80 -8.75 9.01
CA ARG A 175 13.56 -9.86 8.07
C ARG A 175 12.10 -10.01 7.65
N MET A 176 11.16 -9.76 8.58
CA MET A 176 9.74 -9.77 8.24
C MET A 176 9.33 -8.57 7.38
N VAL A 177 9.92 -7.39 7.59
CA VAL A 177 9.77 -6.25 6.68
C VAL A 177 10.28 -6.59 5.28
N GLU A 178 11.45 -7.23 5.16
CA GLU A 178 12.01 -7.63 3.85
C GLU A 178 11.03 -8.53 3.08
N LYS A 179 10.53 -9.58 3.72
CA LYS A 179 9.54 -10.49 3.11
C LYS A 179 8.24 -9.77 2.74
N ALA A 180 7.77 -8.85 3.60
CA ALA A 180 6.58 -8.07 3.35
C ALA A 180 6.76 -7.10 2.17
N LEU A 181 7.96 -6.52 2.01
CA LEU A 181 8.31 -5.71 0.84
C LEU A 181 8.30 -6.54 -0.44
N ASP A 182 8.93 -7.72 -0.42
CA ASP A 182 8.91 -8.64 -1.57
C ASP A 182 7.47 -9.00 -1.96
N ALA A 183 6.61 -9.28 -0.98
CA ALA A 183 5.22 -9.64 -1.23
C ALA A 183 4.42 -8.49 -1.89
N VAL A 184 4.51 -7.26 -1.36
CA VAL A 184 3.80 -6.11 -1.97
C VAL A 184 4.38 -5.74 -3.33
N GLU A 185 5.69 -5.92 -3.55
CA GLU A 185 6.32 -5.70 -4.85
C GLU A 185 5.90 -6.74 -5.89
N ILE A 186 5.79 -8.01 -5.52
CA ILE A 186 5.28 -9.07 -6.38
C ILE A 186 3.84 -8.75 -6.77
N ALA A 187 2.98 -8.43 -5.81
CA ALA A 187 1.59 -8.05 -6.08
C ALA A 187 1.48 -6.85 -7.03
N CYS A 188 2.37 -5.85 -6.90
CA CYS A 188 2.44 -4.72 -7.82
C CYS A 188 2.90 -5.10 -9.25
N LYS A 189 3.65 -6.18 -9.43
CA LYS A 189 4.18 -6.63 -10.74
C LYS A 189 3.26 -7.59 -11.48
N GLU A 190 2.46 -8.36 -10.74
CA GLU A 190 1.51 -9.33 -11.33
C GLU A 190 0.29 -8.64 -11.94
N TRP A 191 0.03 -7.37 -11.59
CA TRP A 191 -1.03 -6.58 -12.19
C TRP A 191 -0.65 -6.01 -13.57
#